data_AF-A0A6V7W903-F1
#
_entry.id   AF-A0A6V7W903-F1
#
_cell.length_a   1.000
_cell.length_b   1.000
_cell.length_c   1.000
_cell.angle_alpha   90.00
_cell.angle_beta   90.00
_cell.angle_gamma   90.00
#
_symmetry.space_group_name_H-M   'P 1'
#
loop_
_entity.id
_entity.type
_entity.pdbx_description
1 polymer ?
#
loop_
_entity_poly.entity_id
_entity_poly.type
_entity_poly.pdbx_seq_one_letter_code
_entity_poly.pdbx_strand_id
1 'polypeptide(L)'
;MLNKLSRHLKLIFWLKLKNNNLYLENNANQVFLVSFFLHNQSNDLIKLQTNFNNLQLKSIDEEEKKNSKNKFDHKNQIDEIKNNFQKLIDENIKQLKDENVRKDEKINSLEEEIKKANDLTDKKFGDLFNFNNLNSVVSLLNNMIFVKIKNKWKEIDSRYTRCCSKNCINTNKPIGNCIEGYGFVNIIDDENIKYLLGKRYYDNFVRVCAKNPFKNPRNYFNYSLYYFEIKCKFEKELNGSESDMNIGLENCSKTNYIFYRAKDCVIYNEKDDAFKPSTFSWNNNDIFGCGLVYPPTNISNEFLYVFFTQNGKQIDKGILFKNNFDSYKPYVKLYRCSVEANFGSNLELKPFKYDISKHTILKEFF
;
A
#
# COMPACT_ATOMS: atom_id res chain seq x y z
N MET A 1 -46.45 -49.73 40.87
CA MET A 1 -47.87 -49.57 41.26
C MET A 1 -48.06 -49.18 42.73
N LEU A 2 -47.33 -49.76 43.69
CA LEU A 2 -47.49 -49.48 45.13
C LEU A 2 -47.19 -48.02 45.56
N ASN A 3 -46.25 -47.33 44.90
CA ASN A 3 -45.99 -45.90 45.16
C ASN A 3 -47.08 -44.94 44.63
N LYS A 4 -47.96 -45.39 43.73
CA LYS A 4 -49.13 -44.62 43.27
C LYS A 4 -50.32 -44.76 44.24
N LEU A 5 -50.50 -45.91 44.89
CA LEU A 5 -51.56 -46.15 45.88
C LEU A 5 -51.33 -45.40 47.20
N SER A 6 -50.08 -45.33 47.67
CA SER A 6 -49.70 -44.63 48.91
C SER A 6 -49.97 -43.12 48.85
N ARG A 7 -49.80 -42.50 47.66
CA ARG A 7 -50.11 -41.08 47.46
C ARG A 7 -51.62 -40.81 47.41
N HIS A 8 -52.44 -41.75 46.93
CA HIS A 8 -53.91 -41.60 46.92
C HIS A 8 -54.54 -41.78 48.31
N LEU A 9 -54.07 -42.72 49.12
CA LEU A 9 -54.61 -42.94 50.47
C LEU A 9 -54.28 -41.78 51.43
N LYS A 10 -53.07 -41.20 51.32
CA LYS A 10 -52.71 -40.01 52.11
C LYS A 10 -53.54 -38.77 51.71
N LEU A 11 -53.94 -38.66 50.44
CA LEU A 11 -54.79 -37.57 49.96
C LEU A 11 -56.25 -37.73 50.46
N ILE A 12 -56.78 -38.95 50.49
CA ILE A 12 -58.12 -39.25 51.02
C ILE A 12 -58.19 -39.05 52.54
N PHE A 13 -57.13 -39.42 53.27
CA PHE A 13 -57.09 -39.24 54.72
C PHE A 13 -56.99 -37.77 55.13
N TRP A 14 -56.24 -36.96 54.36
CA TRP A 14 -56.10 -35.53 54.61
C TRP A 14 -57.38 -34.75 54.25
N LEU A 15 -58.09 -35.16 53.20
CA LEU A 15 -59.37 -34.53 52.80
C LEU A 15 -60.54 -34.88 53.74
N LYS A 16 -60.49 -36.01 54.46
CA LYS A 16 -61.53 -36.39 55.43
C LYS A 16 -61.38 -35.71 56.79
N LEU A 17 -60.16 -35.30 57.15
CA LEU A 17 -59.88 -34.62 58.43
C LEU A 17 -60.09 -33.10 58.38
N LYS A 18 -60.21 -32.50 57.18
CA LYS A 18 -60.41 -31.06 57.02
C LYS A 18 -61.88 -30.61 57.06
N ASN A 19 -62.83 -31.55 57.00
CA ASN A 19 -64.24 -31.23 56.76
C ASN A 19 -65.21 -31.42 57.93
N ASN A 20 -64.78 -31.86 59.11
CA ASN A 20 -65.70 -31.99 60.24
C ASN A 20 -65.04 -31.58 61.56
N ASN A 21 -64.99 -30.26 61.78
CA ASN A 21 -65.03 -29.69 63.13
C ASN A 21 -66.50 -29.42 63.44
N LEU A 22 -67.15 -30.27 64.24
CA LEU A 22 -68.10 -29.82 65.25
C LEU A 22 -68.37 -30.94 66.27
N TYR A 23 -67.76 -30.74 67.44
CA TYR A 23 -68.34 -30.83 68.78
C TYR A 23 -69.38 -31.92 69.15
N LEU A 24 -68.90 -32.74 70.10
CA LEU A 24 -69.50 -33.20 71.36
C LEU A 24 -70.69 -34.19 71.38
N GLU A 25 -70.41 -35.24 72.18
CA GLU A 25 -71.23 -35.80 73.26
C GLU A 25 -72.61 -36.36 72.91
N ASN A 26 -72.76 -37.68 72.96
CA ASN A 26 -72.99 -38.44 74.20
C ASN A 26 -73.58 -39.80 73.81
N ASN A 27 -72.99 -40.90 74.28
CA ASN A 27 -73.75 -42.04 74.80
C ASN A 27 -72.80 -43.17 75.24
N ALA A 28 -72.55 -43.19 76.55
CA ALA A 28 -71.80 -44.19 77.31
C ALA A 28 -72.39 -45.62 77.28
N ASN A 29 -73.37 -45.90 76.42
CA ASN A 29 -73.99 -47.22 76.27
C ASN A 29 -73.44 -48.04 75.09
N GLN A 30 -72.56 -47.50 74.24
CA GLN A 30 -71.89 -48.28 73.18
C GLN A 30 -70.64 -49.02 73.67
N VAL A 31 -70.04 -48.59 74.79
CA VAL A 31 -68.76 -49.15 75.27
C VAL A 31 -68.93 -50.55 75.89
N PHE A 32 -70.12 -50.89 76.40
CA PHE A 32 -70.33 -52.16 77.11
C PHE A 32 -70.65 -53.36 76.19
N LEU A 33 -71.11 -53.13 74.95
CA LEU A 33 -71.36 -54.20 73.98
C LEU A 33 -70.11 -54.56 73.15
N VAL A 34 -69.15 -53.64 73.04
CA VAL A 34 -67.90 -53.85 72.28
C VAL A 34 -66.90 -54.71 73.05
N SER A 35 -66.86 -54.61 74.38
CA SER A 35 -65.92 -55.37 75.23
C SER A 35 -66.25 -56.86 75.33
N PHE A 36 -67.53 -57.27 75.26
CA PHE A 36 -67.90 -58.69 75.28
C PHE A 36 -67.64 -59.40 73.94
N PHE A 37 -67.74 -58.68 72.81
CA PHE A 37 -67.45 -59.23 71.48
C PHE A 37 -65.94 -59.36 71.20
N LEU A 38 -65.11 -58.52 71.82
CA LEU A 38 -63.64 -58.56 71.67
C LEU A 38 -62.98 -59.71 72.43
N HIS A 39 -63.57 -60.23 73.50
CA HIS A 39 -62.95 -61.31 74.27
C HIS A 39 -63.05 -62.69 73.59
N ASN A 40 -64.14 -62.96 72.86
CA ASN A 40 -64.35 -64.24 72.19
C ASN A 40 -63.61 -64.37 70.84
N GLN A 41 -63.26 -63.26 70.16
CA GLN A 41 -62.45 -63.34 68.93
C GLN A 41 -60.94 -63.58 69.19
N SER A 42 -60.48 -63.39 70.42
CA SER A 42 -59.05 -63.50 70.78
C SER A 42 -58.50 -64.93 70.66
N ASN A 43 -59.27 -65.93 71.07
CA ASN A 43 -58.78 -67.31 71.12
C ASN A 43 -58.68 -67.98 69.74
N ASP A 44 -59.57 -67.63 68.80
CA ASP A 44 -59.51 -68.15 67.42
C ASP A 44 -58.39 -67.48 66.61
N LEU A 45 -58.10 -66.19 66.89
CA LEU A 45 -56.99 -65.46 66.29
C LEU A 45 -55.62 -66.03 66.71
N ILE A 46 -55.47 -66.41 67.98
CA ILE A 46 -54.23 -67.03 68.47
C ILE A 46 -53.99 -68.39 67.78
N LYS A 47 -55.04 -69.19 67.58
CA LYS A 47 -54.94 -70.50 66.92
C LYS A 47 -54.59 -70.40 65.43
N LEU A 48 -55.14 -69.40 64.73
CA LEU A 48 -54.79 -69.07 63.34
C LEU A 48 -53.35 -68.58 63.22
N GLN A 49 -52.89 -67.76 64.17
CA GLN A 49 -51.53 -67.21 64.16
C GLN A 49 -50.47 -68.29 64.41
N THR A 50 -50.73 -69.27 65.27
CA THR A 50 -49.81 -70.41 65.45
C THR A 50 -49.72 -71.29 64.19
N ASN A 51 -50.84 -71.53 63.49
CA ASN A 51 -50.84 -72.30 62.24
C ASN A 51 -50.13 -71.56 61.10
N PHE A 52 -50.27 -70.24 61.02
CA PHE A 52 -49.60 -69.42 60.00
C PHE A 52 -48.08 -69.40 60.20
N ASN A 53 -47.61 -69.29 61.45
CA ASN A 53 -46.18 -69.32 61.76
C ASN A 53 -45.54 -70.69 61.46
N ASN A 54 -46.27 -71.79 61.69
CA ASN A 54 -45.80 -73.14 61.36
C ASN A 54 -45.73 -73.39 59.85
N LEU A 55 -46.62 -72.77 59.06
CA LEU A 55 -46.56 -72.82 57.59
C LEU A 55 -45.41 -71.96 57.03
N GLN A 56 -45.13 -70.80 57.63
CA GLN A 56 -43.97 -69.99 57.24
C GLN A 56 -42.65 -70.73 57.49
N LEU A 57 -42.50 -71.41 58.63
CA LEU A 57 -41.29 -72.17 58.95
C LEU A 57 -41.06 -73.33 57.96
N LYS A 58 -42.12 -74.04 57.53
CA LYS A 58 -41.98 -75.08 56.49
C LYS A 58 -41.63 -74.53 55.11
N SER A 59 -42.07 -73.31 54.77
CA SER A 59 -41.71 -72.68 53.49
C SER A 59 -40.27 -72.18 53.44
N ILE A 60 -39.69 -71.77 54.58
CA ILE A 60 -38.31 -71.27 54.67
C ILE A 60 -37.30 -72.42 54.51
N ASP A 61 -37.57 -73.59 55.09
CA ASP A 61 -36.68 -74.76 54.96
C ASP A 61 -36.62 -75.34 53.52
N GLU A 62 -37.68 -75.17 52.73
CA GLU A 62 -37.69 -75.58 51.31
C GLU A 62 -37.09 -74.52 50.36
N GLU A 63 -37.16 -73.23 50.72
CA GLU A 63 -36.61 -72.12 49.92
C GLU A 63 -35.09 -71.93 50.13
N GLU A 64 -34.56 -72.22 51.32
CA GLU A 64 -33.11 -72.15 51.59
C GLU A 64 -32.29 -73.22 50.85
N LYS A 65 -32.87 -74.40 50.58
CA LYS A 65 -32.21 -75.43 49.76
C LYS A 65 -32.22 -75.11 48.25
N LYS A 66 -33.15 -74.27 47.76
CA LYS A 66 -33.20 -73.85 46.34
C LYS A 66 -32.42 -72.56 46.07
N ASN A 67 -32.35 -71.64 47.04
CA ASN A 67 -31.61 -70.38 46.93
C ASN A 67 -30.08 -70.53 47.07
N SER A 68 -29.57 -71.57 47.75
CA SER A 68 -28.12 -71.81 47.84
C SER A 68 -27.49 -72.26 46.52
N LYS A 69 -28.24 -72.97 45.66
CA LYS A 69 -27.77 -73.40 44.33
C LYS A 69 -27.81 -72.25 43.30
N ASN A 70 -28.88 -71.45 43.27
CA ASN A 70 -28.99 -70.30 42.36
C ASN A 70 -28.05 -69.13 42.72
N LYS A 71 -27.69 -68.91 43.99
CA LYS A 71 -26.69 -67.88 44.38
C LYS A 71 -25.29 -68.20 43.89
N PHE A 72 -24.93 -69.48 43.77
CA PHE A 72 -23.60 -69.89 43.32
C PHE A 72 -23.43 -69.66 41.81
N ASP A 73 -24.45 -69.98 41.01
CA ASP A 73 -24.43 -69.76 39.56
C ASP A 73 -24.45 -68.26 39.18
N HIS A 74 -25.20 -67.43 39.91
CA HIS A 74 -25.17 -65.98 39.68
C HIS A 74 -23.85 -65.31 40.08
N LYS A 75 -23.15 -65.83 41.09
CA LYS A 75 -21.84 -65.30 41.49
C LYS A 75 -20.79 -65.53 40.39
N ASN A 76 -20.77 -66.74 39.83
CA ASN A 76 -19.86 -67.07 38.73
C ASN A 76 -20.13 -66.22 37.48
N GLN A 77 -21.40 -65.98 37.14
CA GLN A 77 -21.77 -65.07 36.03
C GLN A 77 -21.35 -63.61 36.28
N ILE A 78 -21.50 -63.11 37.52
CA ILE A 78 -21.06 -61.74 37.86
C ILE A 78 -19.53 -61.62 37.77
N ASP A 79 -18.79 -62.61 38.24
CA ASP A 79 -17.33 -62.61 38.19
C ASP A 79 -16.82 -62.73 36.74
N GLU A 80 -17.49 -63.53 35.90
CA GLU A 80 -17.22 -63.59 34.46
C GLU A 80 -17.48 -62.25 33.75
N ILE A 81 -18.61 -61.60 34.05
CA ILE A 81 -18.93 -60.27 33.51
C ILE A 81 -17.87 -59.24 33.95
N LYS A 82 -17.48 -59.23 35.23
CA LYS A 82 -16.42 -58.33 35.74
C LYS A 82 -15.10 -58.56 35.03
N ASN A 83 -14.69 -59.82 34.84
CA ASN A 83 -13.46 -60.15 34.13
C ASN A 83 -13.50 -59.70 32.66
N ASN A 84 -14.64 -59.88 31.99
CA ASN A 84 -14.81 -59.41 30.61
C ASN A 84 -14.79 -57.88 30.51
N PHE A 85 -15.44 -57.17 31.45
CA PHE A 85 -15.38 -55.70 31.51
C PHE A 85 -13.96 -55.20 31.80
N GLN A 86 -13.24 -55.82 32.74
CA GLN A 86 -11.86 -55.43 33.03
C GLN A 86 -10.96 -55.62 31.80
N LYS A 87 -11.10 -56.75 31.12
CA LYS A 87 -10.36 -57.02 29.87
C LYS A 87 -10.66 -55.99 28.78
N LEU A 88 -11.93 -55.62 28.59
CA LEU A 88 -12.32 -54.57 27.63
C LEU A 88 -11.72 -53.20 27.99
N ILE A 89 -11.70 -52.85 29.28
CA ILE A 89 -11.07 -51.61 29.77
C ILE A 89 -9.57 -51.64 29.49
N ASP A 90 -8.89 -52.74 29.79
CA ASP A 90 -7.45 -52.87 29.58
C ASP A 90 -7.07 -52.81 28.09
N GLU A 91 -7.88 -53.42 27.21
CA GLU A 91 -7.72 -53.34 25.76
C GLU A 91 -7.91 -51.91 25.23
N ASN A 92 -8.93 -51.18 25.69
CA ASN A 92 -9.16 -49.79 25.32
C ASN A 92 -8.05 -48.85 25.83
N ILE A 93 -7.56 -49.06 27.07
CA ILE A 93 -6.42 -48.31 27.60
C ILE A 93 -5.17 -48.54 26.75
N LYS A 94 -4.93 -49.78 26.32
CA LYS A 94 -3.81 -50.11 25.45
C LYS A 94 -3.92 -49.40 24.09
N GLN A 95 -5.09 -49.44 23.46
CA GLN A 95 -5.33 -48.75 22.18
C GLN A 95 -5.11 -47.23 22.30
N LEU A 96 -5.61 -46.60 23.36
CA LEU A 96 -5.42 -45.16 23.61
C LEU A 96 -3.95 -44.79 23.82
N LYS A 97 -3.17 -45.65 24.50
CA LYS A 97 -1.73 -45.45 24.66
C LYS A 97 -1.00 -45.51 23.32
N ASP A 98 -1.32 -46.50 22.49
CA ASP A 98 -0.72 -46.65 21.16
C ASP A 98 -1.09 -45.48 20.24
N GLU A 99 -2.32 -44.97 20.29
CA GLU A 99 -2.73 -43.77 19.56
C GLU A 99 -2.01 -42.50 20.01
N ASN A 100 -1.78 -42.33 21.31
CA ASN A 100 -1.04 -41.18 21.83
C ASN A 100 0.42 -41.19 21.39
N VAL A 101 1.09 -42.36 21.44
CA VAL A 101 2.47 -42.50 20.94
C VAL A 101 2.56 -42.11 19.46
N ARG A 102 1.62 -42.56 18.63
CA ARG A 102 1.57 -42.18 17.19
C ARG A 102 1.35 -40.68 16.99
N LYS A 103 0.56 -40.03 17.84
CA LYS A 103 0.33 -38.57 17.77
C LYS A 103 1.58 -37.80 18.15
N ASP A 104 2.30 -38.23 19.19
CA ASP A 104 3.55 -37.60 19.63
C ASP A 104 4.65 -37.72 18.56
N GLU A 105 4.78 -38.88 17.92
CA GLU A 105 5.69 -39.08 16.78
C GLU A 105 5.36 -38.12 15.61
N LYS A 106 4.07 -37.93 15.32
CA LYS A 106 3.62 -37.02 14.25
C LYS A 106 3.88 -35.56 14.61
N ILE A 107 3.71 -35.15 15.86
CA ILE A 107 4.02 -33.79 16.33
C ILE A 107 5.51 -33.50 16.18
N ASN A 108 6.38 -34.40 16.64
CA ASN A 108 7.82 -34.25 16.53
C ASN A 108 8.27 -34.13 15.06
N SER A 109 7.68 -34.93 14.16
CA SER A 109 7.95 -34.84 12.72
C SER A 109 7.57 -33.48 12.13
N LEU A 110 6.44 -32.89 12.54
CA LEU A 110 5.99 -31.58 12.05
C LEU A 110 6.85 -30.43 12.60
N GLU A 111 7.31 -30.54 13.84
CA GLU A 111 8.22 -29.54 14.43
C GLU A 111 9.56 -29.49 13.68
N GLU A 112 10.10 -30.63 13.26
CA GLU A 112 11.30 -30.67 12.42
C GLU A 112 11.09 -30.05 11.03
N GLU A 113 9.92 -30.26 10.41
CA GLU A 113 9.58 -29.66 9.12
C GLU A 113 9.45 -28.13 9.22
N ILE A 114 8.79 -27.62 10.26
CA ILE A 114 8.68 -26.18 10.54
C ILE A 114 10.06 -25.57 10.75
N LYS A 115 10.92 -26.24 11.51
CA LYS A 115 12.29 -25.77 11.75
C LYS A 115 13.08 -25.67 10.44
N LYS A 116 13.02 -26.70 9.58
CA LYS A 116 13.66 -26.68 8.26
C LYS A 116 13.11 -25.57 7.35
N ALA A 117 11.80 -25.32 7.40
CA ALA A 117 11.17 -24.26 6.61
C ALA A 117 11.60 -22.86 7.08
N ASN A 118 11.70 -22.65 8.39
CA ASN A 118 12.17 -21.39 8.96
C ASN A 118 13.65 -21.14 8.63
N ASP A 119 14.51 -22.15 8.82
CA ASP A 119 15.94 -22.06 8.47
C ASP A 119 16.14 -21.73 6.97
N LEU A 120 15.31 -22.30 6.08
CA LEU A 120 15.33 -22.00 4.65
C LEU A 120 14.85 -20.58 4.35
N THR A 121 13.85 -20.09 5.08
CA THR A 121 13.27 -18.76 4.90
C THR A 121 14.24 -17.70 5.36
N ASP A 122 14.86 -17.88 6.53
CA ASP A 122 15.89 -16.98 7.06
C ASP A 122 17.11 -16.92 6.14
N LYS A 123 17.52 -18.07 5.59
CA LYS A 123 18.58 -18.10 4.58
C LYS A 123 18.20 -17.31 3.32
N LYS A 124 16.99 -17.52 2.78
CA LYS A 124 16.50 -16.77 1.62
C LYS A 124 16.39 -15.27 1.90
N PHE A 125 15.96 -14.88 3.09
CA PHE A 125 15.91 -13.48 3.50
C PHE A 125 17.30 -12.87 3.63
N GLY A 126 18.26 -13.58 4.24
CA GLY A 126 19.67 -13.16 4.30
C GLY A 126 20.28 -12.97 2.92
N ASP A 127 19.98 -13.88 1.99
CA ASP A 127 20.43 -13.79 0.60
C ASP A 127 19.76 -12.61 -0.16
N LEU A 128 18.48 -12.31 0.12
CA LEU A 128 17.76 -11.18 -0.48
C LEU A 128 18.25 -9.82 0.06
N PHE A 129 18.60 -9.77 1.36
CA PHE A 129 19.05 -8.56 2.06
C PHE A 129 20.57 -8.39 2.09
N ASN A 130 21.30 -9.22 1.36
CA ASN A 130 22.75 -9.11 1.23
C ASN A 130 23.10 -7.66 0.82
N PHE A 131 23.64 -6.87 1.76
CA PHE A 131 23.66 -5.40 1.75
C PHE A 131 24.30 -4.77 0.50
N ASN A 132 25.11 -5.54 -0.23
CA ASN A 132 25.68 -5.14 -1.51
C ASN A 132 24.60 -4.87 -2.58
N ASN A 133 23.43 -5.51 -2.49
CA ASN A 133 22.27 -5.20 -3.34
C ASN A 133 21.45 -4.01 -2.83
N LEU A 134 21.49 -3.68 -1.55
CA LEU A 134 20.78 -2.50 -1.04
C LEU A 134 21.43 -1.21 -1.54
N ASN A 135 22.76 -1.15 -1.64
CA ASN A 135 23.44 0.00 -2.25
C ASN A 135 23.15 0.10 -3.76
N SER A 136 22.92 -1.01 -4.46
CA SER A 136 22.50 -0.99 -5.87
C SER A 136 21.02 -0.59 -6.02
N VAL A 137 20.14 -0.97 -5.08
CA VAL A 137 18.73 -0.53 -5.05
C VAL A 137 18.61 0.94 -4.63
N VAL A 138 19.41 1.41 -3.67
CA VAL A 138 19.47 2.82 -3.25
C VAL A 138 20.07 3.67 -4.36
N SER A 139 21.08 3.18 -5.09
CA SER A 139 21.55 3.87 -6.30
C SER A 139 20.46 3.90 -7.38
N LEU A 140 19.66 2.83 -7.50
CA LEU A 140 18.50 2.79 -8.42
C LEU A 140 17.37 3.77 -8.04
N LEU A 141 17.21 4.10 -6.75
CA LEU A 141 16.20 5.03 -6.24
C LEU A 141 16.60 6.51 -6.37
N ASN A 142 17.90 6.80 -6.47
CA ASN A 142 18.41 8.15 -6.77
C ASN A 142 18.67 8.35 -8.27
N ASN A 143 18.10 7.48 -9.11
CA ASN A 143 18.32 7.58 -10.54
C ASN A 143 17.60 8.80 -11.10
N MET A 144 18.37 9.62 -11.79
CA MET A 144 17.83 10.63 -12.68
C MET A 144 17.37 9.96 -13.97
N ILE A 145 16.08 10.10 -14.28
CA ILE A 145 15.51 9.63 -15.54
C ILE A 145 15.46 10.81 -16.51
N PHE A 146 16.16 10.68 -17.64
CA PHE A 146 15.96 11.60 -18.75
C PHE A 146 14.59 11.35 -19.39
N VAL A 147 13.73 12.37 -19.38
CA VAL A 147 12.41 12.31 -19.98
C VAL A 147 12.48 12.84 -21.40
N LYS A 148 12.50 11.92 -22.36
CA LYS A 148 12.52 12.26 -23.79
C LYS A 148 11.18 12.86 -24.22
N ILE A 149 11.21 14.11 -24.70
CA ILE A 149 10.07 14.77 -25.33
C ILE A 149 10.45 15.15 -26.76
N LYS A 150 9.73 14.60 -27.74
CA LYS A 150 9.81 15.11 -29.11
C LYS A 150 9.30 16.55 -29.12
N ASN A 151 10.16 17.50 -29.47
CA ASN A 151 9.82 18.92 -29.44
C ASN A 151 10.28 19.62 -30.72
N LYS A 152 9.84 20.86 -30.88
CA LYS A 152 10.19 21.73 -32.01
C LYS A 152 9.87 23.18 -31.73
N TRP A 153 10.51 24.10 -32.44
CA TRP A 153 10.09 25.49 -32.45
C TRP A 153 8.71 25.65 -33.07
N LYS A 154 7.86 26.49 -32.48
CA LYS A 154 6.49 26.64 -32.96
C LYS A 154 5.94 28.05 -32.85
N GLU A 155 6.21 28.74 -31.74
CA GLU A 155 5.53 29.97 -31.38
C GLU A 155 6.51 31.14 -31.42
N ILE A 156 6.20 32.18 -32.21
CA ILE A 156 6.88 33.48 -32.14
C ILE A 156 6.04 34.36 -31.22
N ASP A 157 6.61 34.78 -30.08
CA ASP A 157 5.85 35.51 -29.06
C ASP A 157 5.53 36.94 -29.52
N SER A 158 4.32 37.12 -30.07
CA SER A 158 3.84 38.39 -30.59
C SER A 158 3.44 39.39 -29.50
N ARG A 159 3.42 38.99 -28.22
CA ARG A 159 3.04 39.89 -27.10
C ARG A 159 4.07 41.00 -26.91
N TYR A 160 5.34 40.69 -27.11
CA TYR A 160 6.44 41.61 -26.85
C TYR A 160 7.11 42.11 -28.13
N THR A 161 7.05 41.33 -29.20
CA THR A 161 7.91 41.56 -30.37
C THR A 161 7.13 41.32 -31.64
N ARG A 162 7.03 42.35 -32.48
CA ARG A 162 6.42 42.28 -33.81
C ARG A 162 7.49 42.65 -34.82
N CYS A 163 7.48 42.01 -35.99
CA CYS A 163 8.44 42.36 -37.01
C CYS A 163 8.20 43.77 -37.58
N CYS A 164 6.94 44.26 -37.57
CA CYS A 164 6.50 45.60 -37.93
C CYS A 164 5.01 45.78 -37.61
N SER A 165 4.44 46.95 -37.90
CA SER A 165 3.00 47.24 -37.74
C SER A 165 2.06 46.25 -38.45
N LYS A 166 2.53 45.66 -39.56
CA LYS A 166 1.78 44.71 -40.39
C LYS A 166 1.97 43.24 -40.03
N ASN A 167 2.78 42.91 -39.01
CA ASN A 167 3.01 41.53 -38.56
C ASN A 167 3.37 40.55 -39.70
N CYS A 168 4.23 40.97 -40.63
CA CYS A 168 4.61 40.19 -41.81
C CYS A 168 5.14 38.79 -41.47
N ILE A 169 5.81 38.65 -40.33
CA ILE A 169 6.32 37.40 -39.77
C ILE A 169 5.68 37.20 -38.38
N ASN A 170 5.10 36.04 -38.15
CA ASN A 170 4.40 35.67 -36.90
C ASN A 170 4.26 34.14 -36.77
N THR A 171 3.65 33.64 -35.70
CA THR A 171 3.45 32.18 -35.46
C THR A 171 2.76 31.44 -36.62
N ASN A 172 1.81 32.08 -37.31
CA ASN A 172 1.08 31.45 -38.43
C ASN A 172 1.82 31.59 -39.76
N LYS A 173 2.67 32.62 -39.88
CA LYS A 173 3.55 32.86 -41.03
C LYS A 173 5.00 33.04 -40.54
N PRO A 174 5.66 31.95 -40.10
CA PRO A 174 6.94 32.05 -39.40
C PRO A 174 8.13 32.20 -40.35
N ILE A 175 7.87 32.27 -41.66
CA ILE A 175 8.87 32.48 -42.70
C ILE A 175 8.43 33.67 -43.56
N GLY A 176 9.32 34.64 -43.71
CA GLY A 176 9.11 35.77 -44.60
C GLY A 176 10.23 36.80 -44.50
N ASN A 177 9.93 38.00 -44.99
CA ASN A 177 10.74 39.19 -44.77
C ASN A 177 9.84 40.28 -44.19
N CYS A 178 10.39 41.13 -43.33
CA CYS A 178 9.67 42.32 -42.87
C CYS A 178 9.63 43.36 -44.00
N ILE A 179 8.43 43.84 -44.37
CA ILE A 179 8.27 44.83 -45.45
C ILE A 179 8.86 46.21 -45.08
N GLU A 180 8.89 46.53 -43.79
CA GLU A 180 9.52 47.76 -43.28
C GLU A 180 11.06 47.61 -43.19
N GLY A 181 11.59 46.40 -43.40
CA GLY A 181 13.01 46.12 -43.44
C GLY A 181 13.69 45.96 -42.08
N TYR A 182 12.94 45.73 -40.99
CA TYR A 182 13.50 45.44 -39.67
C TYR A 182 14.01 44.00 -39.57
N GLY A 183 15.05 43.81 -38.77
CA GLY A 183 15.55 42.46 -38.48
C GLY A 183 14.61 41.67 -37.59
N PHE A 184 14.53 40.38 -37.88
CA PHE A 184 13.59 39.47 -37.25
C PHE A 184 14.05 38.00 -37.42
N VAL A 185 13.27 37.05 -36.92
CA VAL A 185 13.57 35.61 -37.06
C VAL A 185 12.62 34.91 -38.01
N ASN A 186 13.14 33.89 -38.71
CA ASN A 186 12.34 32.87 -39.38
C ASN A 186 12.53 31.53 -38.68
N ILE A 187 11.44 30.80 -38.42
CA ILE A 187 11.51 29.38 -38.04
C ILE A 187 11.58 28.59 -39.34
N ILE A 188 12.77 28.09 -39.69
CA ILE A 188 13.04 27.46 -41.00
C ILE A 188 12.51 26.03 -41.04
N ASP A 189 12.67 25.31 -39.93
CA ASP A 189 12.15 23.97 -39.72
C ASP A 189 11.89 23.72 -38.23
N ASP A 190 11.72 22.47 -37.83
CA ASP A 190 11.39 22.08 -36.47
C ASP A 190 12.52 22.43 -35.44
N GLU A 191 13.77 22.55 -35.87
CA GLU A 191 14.95 22.77 -34.99
C GLU A 191 15.72 24.07 -35.28
N ASN A 192 15.60 24.62 -36.48
CA ASN A 192 16.39 25.76 -36.94
C ASN A 192 15.62 27.08 -36.94
N ILE A 193 16.21 28.09 -36.31
CA ILE A 193 15.76 29.48 -36.38
C ILE A 193 16.85 30.30 -37.06
N LYS A 194 16.49 31.00 -38.14
CA LYS A 194 17.38 31.92 -38.85
C LYS A 194 17.04 33.36 -38.51
N TYR A 195 18.02 34.12 -38.05
CA TYR A 195 17.88 35.57 -37.92
C TYR A 195 18.11 36.24 -39.27
N LEU A 196 17.23 37.17 -39.63
CA LEU A 196 17.33 38.02 -40.80
C LEU A 196 17.74 39.41 -40.34
N LEU A 197 18.89 39.88 -40.79
CA LEU A 197 19.36 41.23 -40.48
C LEU A 197 18.47 42.27 -41.18
N GLY A 198 18.12 43.33 -40.44
CA GLY A 198 17.40 44.46 -40.99
C GLY A 198 18.26 45.28 -41.95
N LYS A 199 17.61 45.92 -42.93
CA LYS A 199 18.26 46.86 -43.86
C LYS A 199 18.37 48.29 -43.30
N ARG A 200 17.58 48.62 -42.26
CA ARG A 200 17.37 50.00 -41.78
C ARG A 200 17.81 50.23 -40.33
N TYR A 201 18.88 49.59 -39.87
CA TYR A 201 19.47 49.73 -38.51
C TYR A 201 18.60 49.29 -37.32
N TYR A 202 17.31 48.96 -37.53
CA TYR A 202 16.43 48.47 -36.47
C TYR A 202 16.28 46.95 -36.55
N ASP A 203 16.83 46.28 -35.55
CA ASP A 203 16.66 44.85 -35.32
C ASP A 203 15.82 44.67 -34.06
N ASN A 204 14.94 43.66 -34.06
CA ASN A 204 14.14 43.35 -32.89
C ASN A 204 14.71 42.15 -32.16
N PHE A 205 14.69 42.19 -30.83
CA PHE A 205 14.73 40.95 -30.07
C PHE A 205 13.50 40.14 -30.44
N VAL A 206 13.63 38.83 -30.62
CA VAL A 206 12.48 37.97 -30.90
C VAL A 206 12.53 36.77 -29.99
N ARG A 207 11.42 36.53 -29.30
CA ARG A 207 11.25 35.32 -28.50
C ARG A 207 10.58 34.24 -29.33
N VAL A 208 11.15 33.03 -29.29
CA VAL A 208 10.59 31.83 -29.91
C VAL A 208 10.47 30.74 -28.86
N CYS A 209 9.27 30.16 -28.73
CA CYS A 209 8.99 29.11 -27.77
C CYS A 209 8.76 27.76 -28.48
N ALA A 210 9.12 26.69 -27.79
CA ALA A 210 8.92 25.33 -28.27
C ALA A 210 7.45 24.89 -28.17
N LYS A 211 7.06 23.91 -28.99
CA LYS A 211 5.68 23.41 -29.07
C LYS A 211 5.22 22.79 -27.76
N ASN A 212 6.04 21.92 -27.19
CA ASN A 212 5.67 21.10 -26.03
C ASN A 212 6.38 21.64 -24.78
N PRO A 213 5.65 21.87 -23.68
CA PRO A 213 6.27 22.17 -22.40
C PRO A 213 6.81 20.90 -21.74
N PHE A 214 7.82 21.08 -20.90
CA PHE A 214 8.28 20.12 -19.91
C PHE A 214 7.26 20.11 -18.78
N LYS A 215 6.55 18.98 -18.63
CA LYS A 215 5.49 18.83 -17.62
C LYS A 215 6.03 18.06 -16.43
N ASN A 216 5.61 18.44 -15.22
CA ASN A 216 5.87 17.66 -14.02
C ASN A 216 5.27 16.25 -14.20
N PRO A 217 6.10 15.19 -14.21
CA PRO A 217 5.59 13.85 -14.40
C PRO A 217 4.90 13.36 -13.12
N ARG A 218 3.63 12.93 -13.24
CA ARG A 218 2.82 12.47 -12.10
C ARG A 218 3.26 11.06 -11.68
N ASN A 219 3.35 10.82 -10.37
CA ASN A 219 3.64 9.52 -9.76
C ASN A 219 5.03 8.94 -10.10
N TYR A 220 6.05 9.79 -10.16
CA TYR A 220 7.44 9.35 -10.36
C TYR A 220 8.14 9.24 -9.01
N PHE A 221 8.83 8.10 -8.81
CA PHE A 221 9.69 7.81 -7.66
C PHE A 221 11.13 8.31 -7.85
N ASN A 222 11.46 8.73 -9.06
CA ASN A 222 12.79 9.13 -9.50
C ASN A 222 12.80 10.60 -9.94
N TYR A 223 13.98 11.22 -9.88
CA TYR A 223 14.19 12.54 -10.43
C TYR A 223 13.96 12.51 -11.94
N SER A 224 13.28 13.52 -12.46
CA SER A 224 12.98 13.61 -13.89
C SER A 224 13.72 14.78 -14.51
N LEU A 225 14.62 14.49 -15.44
CA LEU A 225 15.41 15.47 -16.18
C LEU A 225 14.81 15.72 -17.56
N TYR A 226 14.47 16.97 -17.81
CA TYR A 226 14.26 17.48 -19.16
C TYR A 226 15.47 18.32 -19.57
N TYR A 227 15.90 18.21 -20.83
CA TYR A 227 17.06 18.94 -21.32
C TYR A 227 16.92 19.24 -22.80
N PHE A 228 17.37 20.43 -23.21
CA PHE A 228 17.58 20.79 -24.61
C PHE A 228 18.82 21.67 -24.74
N GLU A 229 19.43 21.66 -25.91
CA GLU A 229 20.55 22.55 -26.23
C GLU A 229 20.32 23.27 -27.56
N ILE A 230 21.02 24.39 -27.74
CA ILE A 230 21.03 25.17 -28.96
C ILE A 230 22.48 25.48 -29.32
N LYS A 231 22.81 25.34 -30.59
CA LYS A 231 24.05 25.83 -31.17
C LYS A 231 23.80 27.23 -31.73
N CYS A 232 24.53 28.21 -31.23
CA CYS A 232 24.36 29.60 -31.62
C CYS A 232 25.23 29.95 -32.85
N LYS A 233 24.72 30.76 -33.77
CA LYS A 233 25.46 31.28 -34.91
C LYS A 233 25.25 32.78 -35.04
N PHE A 234 26.33 33.55 -35.02
CA PHE A 234 26.27 35.01 -35.18
C PHE A 234 25.98 35.34 -36.64
N GLU A 235 25.04 36.25 -36.85
CA GLU A 235 24.90 36.90 -38.15
C GLU A 235 25.95 38.01 -38.24
N LYS A 236 26.58 38.16 -39.42
CA LYS A 236 27.68 39.10 -39.61
C LYS A 236 27.30 40.50 -39.10
N GLU A 237 28.17 41.09 -38.29
CA GLU A 237 27.93 42.41 -37.73
C GLU A 237 27.83 43.46 -38.84
N LEU A 238 26.63 44.00 -39.03
CA LEU A 238 26.46 45.29 -39.67
C LEU A 238 26.61 46.34 -38.56
N ASN A 239 27.69 47.10 -38.61
CA ASN A 239 27.89 48.32 -37.81
C ASN A 239 28.15 48.12 -36.31
N GLY A 240 28.92 47.09 -35.93
CA GLY A 240 29.44 46.92 -34.56
C GLY A 240 28.41 46.70 -33.46
N SER A 241 27.15 46.43 -33.82
CA SER A 241 26.11 46.10 -32.84
C SER A 241 26.17 44.61 -32.53
N GLU A 242 26.47 44.31 -31.28
CA GLU A 242 26.69 42.97 -30.76
C GLU A 242 25.42 42.10 -30.86
N SER A 243 25.62 40.80 -31.06
CA SER A 243 24.56 39.81 -30.93
C SER A 243 24.08 39.72 -29.48
N ASP A 244 22.88 39.19 -29.27
CA ASP A 244 22.40 38.83 -27.93
C ASP A 244 21.48 37.59 -28.00
N MET A 245 21.54 36.75 -26.97
CA MET A 245 20.83 35.49 -26.91
C MET A 245 20.46 35.15 -25.47
N ASN A 246 19.20 34.78 -25.26
CA ASN A 246 18.75 34.13 -24.04
C ASN A 246 18.28 32.71 -24.36
N ILE A 247 18.65 31.76 -23.51
CA ILE A 247 18.10 30.40 -23.49
C ILE A 247 17.46 30.16 -22.13
N GLY A 248 16.29 29.55 -22.10
CA GLY A 248 15.64 29.29 -20.83
C GLY A 248 14.28 28.62 -20.91
N LEU A 249 13.55 28.81 -19.82
CA LEU A 249 12.24 28.24 -19.56
C LEU A 249 11.23 29.32 -19.19
N GLU A 250 10.07 29.29 -19.85
CA GLU A 250 8.90 30.11 -19.55
C GLU A 250 7.94 29.29 -18.70
N ASN A 251 7.48 29.85 -17.58
CA ASN A 251 6.42 29.23 -16.81
C ASN A 251 5.11 29.23 -17.61
N CYS A 252 4.42 28.10 -17.76
CA CYS A 252 3.18 28.08 -18.55
C CYS A 252 1.98 28.74 -17.85
N SER A 253 2.04 28.90 -16.52
CA SER A 253 0.95 29.46 -15.70
C SER A 253 1.12 30.95 -15.38
N LYS A 254 2.32 31.50 -15.57
CA LYS A 254 2.67 32.89 -15.26
C LYS A 254 3.61 33.46 -16.31
N THR A 255 3.72 34.77 -16.42
CA THR A 255 4.69 35.43 -17.32
C THR A 255 6.11 35.49 -16.72
N ASN A 256 6.51 34.50 -15.91
CA ASN A 256 7.83 34.46 -15.29
C ASN A 256 8.77 33.59 -16.12
N TYR A 257 10.05 33.96 -16.14
CA TYR A 257 11.07 33.31 -16.97
C TYR A 257 12.30 33.02 -16.15
N ILE A 258 13.01 31.97 -16.51
CA ILE A 258 14.36 31.69 -16.03
C ILE A 258 15.22 31.46 -17.25
N PHE A 259 16.35 32.15 -17.30
CA PHE A 259 17.18 32.11 -18.49
C PHE A 259 18.63 32.47 -18.20
N TYR A 260 19.48 31.99 -19.07
CA TYR A 260 20.85 32.44 -19.20
C TYR A 260 20.93 33.42 -20.38
N ARG A 261 21.45 34.63 -20.13
CA ARG A 261 21.78 35.63 -21.14
C ARG A 261 23.25 35.52 -21.49
N ALA A 262 23.53 35.06 -22.71
CA ALA A 262 24.88 34.74 -23.14
C ALA A 262 25.77 35.98 -23.26
N LYS A 263 25.22 37.11 -23.72
CA LYS A 263 25.95 38.37 -23.89
C LYS A 263 26.66 38.83 -22.62
N ASP A 264 25.91 38.88 -21.52
CA ASP A 264 26.43 39.37 -20.24
C ASP A 264 26.98 38.24 -19.36
N CYS A 265 26.81 36.99 -19.80
CA CYS A 265 27.03 35.79 -19.00
C CYS A 265 26.32 35.88 -17.65
N VAL A 266 25.00 36.12 -17.66
CA VAL A 266 24.18 36.27 -16.45
C VAL A 266 23.01 35.29 -16.49
N ILE A 267 22.78 34.64 -15.35
CA ILE A 267 21.61 33.81 -15.11
C ILE A 267 20.57 34.65 -14.38
N TYR A 268 19.32 34.63 -14.86
CA TYR A 268 18.19 35.30 -14.22
C TYR A 268 17.20 34.26 -13.67
N ASN A 269 16.76 34.44 -12.43
CA ASN A 269 15.70 33.60 -11.84
C ASN A 269 14.28 34.16 -12.14
N GLU A 270 13.25 33.50 -11.60
CA GLU A 270 11.84 33.90 -11.80
C GLU A 270 11.44 35.25 -11.15
N LYS A 271 12.33 35.85 -10.37
CA LYS A 271 12.17 37.16 -9.71
C LYS A 271 13.05 38.24 -10.33
N ASP A 272 13.69 37.94 -11.46
CA ASP A 272 14.70 38.78 -12.12
C ASP A 272 15.96 39.03 -11.27
N ASP A 273 16.25 38.18 -10.26
CA ASP A 273 17.55 38.22 -9.59
C ASP A 273 18.63 37.72 -10.54
N ALA A 274 19.75 38.43 -10.59
CA ALA A 274 20.85 38.20 -11.52
C ALA A 274 22.05 37.53 -10.83
N PHE A 275 22.52 36.41 -11.39
CA PHE A 275 23.68 35.67 -10.92
C PHE A 275 24.73 35.62 -12.01
N LYS A 276 25.96 36.06 -11.70
CA LYS A 276 27.07 36.10 -12.65
C LYS A 276 28.01 34.91 -12.40
N PRO A 277 28.06 33.90 -13.28
CA PRO A 277 29.00 32.80 -13.20
C PRO A 277 30.46 33.26 -13.35
N SER A 278 31.38 32.49 -12.81
CA SER A 278 32.76 32.97 -12.61
C SER A 278 33.64 33.06 -13.88
N THR A 279 33.37 32.37 -14.99
CA THR A 279 34.37 32.25 -16.09
C THR A 279 33.83 31.82 -17.47
N PHE A 280 32.84 32.52 -18.04
CA PHE A 280 32.33 32.17 -19.39
C PHE A 280 32.52 33.31 -20.39
N SER A 281 32.80 32.93 -21.64
CA SER A 281 32.80 33.82 -22.80
C SER A 281 31.85 33.27 -23.84
N TRP A 282 31.19 34.14 -24.59
CA TRP A 282 30.24 33.73 -25.61
C TRP A 282 30.86 33.87 -27.00
N ASN A 283 31.01 32.74 -27.69
CA ASN A 283 31.62 32.67 -29.01
C ASN A 283 30.62 32.15 -30.05
N ASN A 284 30.93 32.44 -31.31
CA ASN A 284 30.18 31.90 -32.45
C ASN A 284 30.30 30.36 -32.47
N ASN A 285 29.19 29.66 -32.71
CA ASN A 285 29.05 28.20 -32.68
C ASN A 285 29.10 27.54 -31.28
N ASP A 286 29.10 28.32 -30.20
CA ASP A 286 28.94 27.76 -28.87
C ASP A 286 27.58 27.07 -28.72
N ILE A 287 27.58 25.98 -27.95
CA ILE A 287 26.39 25.19 -27.64
C ILE A 287 25.96 25.52 -26.22
N PHE A 288 24.75 26.02 -26.07
CA PHE A 288 24.14 26.30 -24.77
C PHE A 288 23.02 25.34 -24.49
N GLY A 289 22.94 24.84 -23.26
CA GLY A 289 21.88 23.94 -22.84
C GLY A 289 21.16 24.43 -21.61
N CYS A 290 19.92 23.96 -21.47
CA CYS A 290 19.06 24.27 -20.34
C CYS A 290 18.40 22.97 -19.88
N GLY A 291 18.65 22.62 -18.62
CA GLY A 291 18.06 21.45 -17.97
C GLY A 291 17.08 21.85 -16.89
N LEU A 292 15.99 21.09 -16.77
CA LEU A 292 14.97 21.19 -15.74
C LEU A 292 14.89 19.86 -15.01
N VAL A 293 14.99 19.89 -13.69
CA VAL A 293 14.94 18.68 -12.86
C VAL A 293 13.75 18.77 -11.91
N TYR A 294 12.80 17.85 -12.08
CA TYR A 294 11.71 17.65 -11.13
C TYR A 294 12.12 16.60 -10.09
N PRO A 295 11.90 16.87 -8.80
CA PRO A 295 12.10 15.88 -7.75
C PRO A 295 11.02 14.78 -7.80
N PRO A 296 11.25 13.63 -7.15
CA PRO A 296 10.24 12.60 -6.95
C PRO A 296 8.98 13.16 -6.26
N THR A 297 7.82 12.69 -6.71
CA THR A 297 6.51 13.20 -6.23
C THR A 297 6.20 12.87 -4.76
N ASN A 298 6.86 11.86 -4.21
CA ASN A 298 6.69 11.41 -2.83
C ASN A 298 7.62 12.12 -1.82
N ILE A 299 8.55 12.96 -2.29
CA ILE A 299 9.49 13.69 -1.43
C ILE A 299 9.06 15.16 -1.37
N SER A 300 8.23 15.49 -0.39
CA SER A 300 7.59 16.83 -0.27
C SER A 300 8.56 17.99 -0.05
N ASN A 301 9.80 17.72 0.38
CA ASN A 301 10.76 18.73 0.80
C ASN A 301 11.79 19.08 -0.28
N GLU A 302 11.74 18.40 -1.42
CA GLU A 302 12.64 18.69 -2.54
C GLU A 302 12.02 19.69 -3.49
N PHE A 303 12.88 20.52 -4.06
CA PHE A 303 12.49 21.60 -4.94
C PHE A 303 12.95 21.29 -6.37
N LEU A 304 12.11 21.67 -7.32
CA LEU A 304 12.50 21.80 -8.72
C LEU A 304 13.74 22.67 -8.84
N TYR A 305 14.64 22.33 -9.79
CA TYR A 305 15.73 23.23 -10.15
C TYR A 305 15.99 23.28 -11.65
N VAL A 306 16.62 24.38 -12.08
CA VAL A 306 17.14 24.58 -13.44
C VAL A 306 18.65 24.71 -13.40
N PHE A 307 19.33 24.16 -14.40
CA PHE A 307 20.75 24.39 -14.61
C PHE A 307 21.01 24.72 -16.07
N PHE A 308 22.13 25.38 -16.32
CA PHE A 308 22.58 25.74 -17.66
C PHE A 308 23.89 25.06 -17.97
N THR A 309 24.17 24.88 -19.25
CA THR A 309 25.43 24.28 -19.72
C THR A 309 25.97 25.08 -20.89
N GLN A 310 27.29 25.15 -21.04
CA GLN A 310 27.96 25.64 -22.24
C GLN A 310 29.00 24.61 -22.71
N ASN A 311 28.95 24.28 -24.00
CA ASN A 311 29.87 23.35 -24.66
C ASN A 311 30.02 22.00 -23.92
N GLY A 312 28.91 21.52 -23.35
CA GLY A 312 28.84 20.25 -22.63
C GLY A 312 29.33 20.30 -21.18
N LYS A 313 29.58 21.48 -20.63
CA LYS A 313 29.92 21.68 -19.21
C LYS A 313 28.83 22.48 -18.52
N GLN A 314 28.50 22.13 -17.27
CA GLN A 314 27.56 22.90 -16.47
C GLN A 314 28.13 24.29 -16.15
N ILE A 315 27.27 25.30 -16.25
CA ILE A 315 27.53 26.68 -15.85
C ILE A 315 27.19 26.80 -14.37
N ASP A 316 28.22 26.78 -13.52
CA ASP A 316 28.11 27.09 -12.09
C ASP A 316 26.99 26.28 -11.36
N LYS A 317 26.29 26.91 -10.40
CA LYS A 317 25.21 26.31 -9.60
C LYS A 317 23.87 26.26 -10.34
N GLY A 318 22.97 25.42 -9.83
CA GLY A 318 21.57 25.41 -10.24
C GLY A 318 20.77 26.57 -9.65
N ILE A 319 19.59 26.84 -10.19
CA ILE A 319 18.59 27.74 -9.59
C ILE A 319 17.49 26.90 -8.97
N LEU A 320 17.29 27.04 -7.67
CA LEU A 320 16.22 26.38 -6.93
C LEU A 320 14.90 27.14 -7.07
N PHE A 321 13.78 26.43 -7.25
CA PHE A 321 12.46 27.03 -7.27
C PHE A 321 11.77 26.89 -5.93
N LYS A 322 11.26 28.00 -5.39
CA LYS A 322 10.42 27.95 -4.19
C LYS A 322 8.99 27.53 -4.50
N ASN A 323 8.55 27.75 -5.73
CA ASN A 323 7.20 27.43 -6.19
C ASN A 323 7.27 26.28 -7.19
N ASN A 324 6.57 25.18 -6.90
CA ASN A 324 6.47 24.05 -7.81
C ASN A 324 5.37 24.32 -8.84
N PHE A 325 5.76 24.58 -10.09
CA PHE A 325 4.83 24.72 -11.19
C PHE A 325 4.75 23.45 -12.04
N ASP A 326 3.55 23.18 -12.56
CA ASP A 326 3.26 21.96 -13.30
C ASP A 326 3.95 21.87 -14.65
N SER A 327 4.35 23.00 -15.25
CA SER A 327 5.00 22.95 -16.55
C SER A 327 5.79 24.21 -16.93
N TYR A 328 6.85 23.98 -17.68
CA TYR A 328 7.73 25.01 -18.23
C TYR A 328 7.95 24.79 -19.72
N LYS A 329 7.90 25.86 -20.52
CA LYS A 329 8.09 25.81 -21.95
C LYS A 329 9.51 26.26 -22.31
N PRO A 330 10.29 25.44 -23.03
CA PRO A 330 11.57 25.86 -23.60
C PRO A 330 11.41 27.08 -24.49
N TYR A 331 12.31 28.05 -24.37
CA TYR A 331 12.32 29.20 -25.24
C TYR A 331 13.74 29.72 -25.49
N VAL A 332 13.85 30.50 -26.57
CA VAL A 332 15.01 31.35 -26.85
C VAL A 332 14.57 32.79 -27.12
N LYS A 333 15.40 33.77 -26.78
CA LYS A 333 15.24 35.17 -27.20
C LYS A 333 16.48 35.54 -28.02
N LEU A 334 16.29 35.94 -29.26
CA LEU A 334 17.38 36.12 -30.21
C LEU A 334 17.45 37.57 -30.70
N TYR A 335 18.68 38.06 -30.82
CA TYR A 335 19.02 39.31 -31.48
C TYR A 335 20.29 39.09 -32.30
N ARG A 336 20.17 39.22 -33.63
CA ARG A 336 21.28 39.06 -34.60
C ARG A 336 22.02 37.72 -34.55
N CYS A 337 21.37 36.68 -34.03
CA CYS A 337 21.93 35.33 -34.02
C CYS A 337 20.87 34.30 -34.43
N SER A 338 21.31 33.34 -35.23
CA SER A 338 20.56 32.14 -35.57
C SER A 338 20.87 31.03 -34.59
N VAL A 339 19.96 30.06 -34.46
CA VAL A 339 20.19 28.89 -33.60
C VAL A 339 19.72 27.61 -34.26
N GLU A 340 20.46 26.54 -34.02
CA GLU A 340 20.07 25.16 -34.30
C GLU A 340 19.82 24.47 -32.98
N ALA A 341 18.60 23.98 -32.74
CA ALA A 341 18.25 23.26 -31.52
C ALA A 341 18.55 21.76 -31.62
N ASN A 342 18.75 21.15 -30.46
CA ASN A 342 18.65 19.72 -30.25
C ASN A 342 17.72 19.50 -29.05
N PHE A 343 16.53 18.96 -29.30
CA PHE A 343 15.56 18.62 -28.26
C PHE A 343 15.69 17.15 -27.79
N GLY A 344 16.72 16.42 -28.24
CA GLY A 344 16.92 15.02 -27.89
C GLY A 344 15.99 14.05 -28.63
N SER A 345 15.40 14.47 -29.76
CA SER A 345 14.51 13.62 -30.55
C SER A 345 15.21 12.37 -31.10
N ASN A 346 16.49 12.48 -31.47
CA ASN A 346 17.33 11.38 -31.94
C ASN A 346 18.77 11.50 -31.40
N LEU A 347 19.00 10.93 -30.21
CA LEU A 347 20.30 10.99 -29.53
C LEU A 347 21.36 10.08 -30.17
N GLU A 348 20.98 9.11 -30.99
CA GLU A 348 21.95 8.25 -31.70
C GLU A 348 22.65 9.01 -32.82
N LEU A 349 21.87 9.77 -33.62
CA LEU A 349 22.42 10.56 -34.73
C LEU A 349 22.88 11.96 -34.31
N LYS A 350 22.22 12.55 -33.30
CA LYS A 350 22.48 13.91 -32.82
C LYS A 350 22.54 13.88 -31.28
N PRO A 351 23.59 13.29 -30.68
CA PRO A 351 23.74 13.27 -29.23
C PRO A 351 23.88 14.70 -28.69
N PHE A 352 23.48 14.89 -27.44
CA PHE A 352 23.76 16.14 -26.74
C PHE A 352 25.26 16.34 -26.57
N LYS A 353 25.71 17.60 -26.57
CA LYS A 353 27.08 17.93 -26.18
C LYS A 353 27.29 17.70 -24.68
N TYR A 354 26.27 17.97 -23.87
CA TYR A 354 26.26 17.65 -22.45
C TYR A 354 25.90 16.17 -22.22
N ASP A 355 26.74 15.47 -21.46
CA ASP A 355 26.50 14.08 -21.09
C ASP A 355 25.48 13.97 -19.96
N ILE A 356 24.20 13.95 -20.33
CA ILE A 356 23.07 13.83 -19.39
C ILE A 356 23.14 12.56 -18.54
N SER A 357 23.82 11.49 -18.98
CA SER A 357 23.94 10.24 -18.20
C SER A 357 24.84 10.42 -16.98
N LYS A 358 25.67 11.46 -16.98
CA LYS A 358 26.56 11.84 -15.87
C LYS A 358 26.00 12.94 -14.99
N HIS A 359 24.80 13.44 -15.26
CA HIS A 359 24.19 14.45 -14.41
C HIS A 359 23.85 13.85 -13.03
N THR A 360 24.35 14.47 -11.98
CA THR A 360 24.02 14.13 -10.59
C THR A 360 23.17 15.23 -9.98
N ILE A 361 22.29 14.88 -9.05
CA ILE A 361 21.48 15.85 -8.28
C ILE A 361 22.42 16.89 -7.67
N LEU A 362 22.12 18.17 -7.93
CA LEU A 362 22.95 19.27 -7.47
C LEU A 362 22.81 19.46 -5.96
N LYS A 363 23.92 19.82 -5.33
CA LYS A 363 23.98 20.14 -3.89
C LYS A 363 24.13 21.64 -3.64
N GLU A 364 24.43 22.41 -4.68
CA GLU A 364 24.67 23.83 -4.60
C GLU A 364 23.74 24.58 -5.54
N PHE A 365 23.10 25.61 -5.00
CA PHE A 365 22.13 26.45 -5.69
C PHE A 365 22.44 27.93 -5.42
N PHE A 366 21.98 28.79 -6.32
CA PHE A 366 21.97 30.24 -6.15
C PHE A 366 20.85 30.73 -5.22
#